data_AF-A0A5D0PLE1-F1
#
_entry.id   AF-A0A5D0PLE1-F1
#
_cell.length_a   1.000
_cell.length_b   1.000
_cell.length_c   1.000
_cell.angle_alpha   90.00
_cell.angle_beta   90.00
_cell.angle_gamma   90.00
#
_symmetry.space_group_name_H-M   'P 1'
#
loop_
_entity.id
_entity.type
_entity.pdbx_description
1 polymer ?
#
loop_
_entity_poly.entity_id
_entity_poly.type
_entity_poly.pdbx_seq_one_letter_code
_entity_poly.pdbx_strand_id
1 'polypeptide(L)'
;MRTITLLRRFGLVSAVAAGLATMPVAAHADGYDTPRSATAVGAGNTYAEGMAAAERRARQAVLAVGHDCTPGTYQNFGIYTSPGGGTWVFQSTHEAMCVD
;
A
#
# COMPACT_ATOMS: atom_id res chain seq x y z
N MET A 1 -44.04 -29.91 -19.19
CA MET A 1 -44.03 -28.43 -19.32
C MET A 1 -42.77 -28.05 -20.10
N ARG A 2 -42.92 -27.07 -21.00
CA ARG A 2 -42.07 -26.76 -22.17
C ARG A 2 -40.56 -26.58 -21.88
N THR A 3 -39.75 -27.27 -22.68
CA THR A 3 -38.35 -26.97 -23.00
C THR A 3 -38.29 -25.60 -23.69
N ILE A 4 -37.50 -24.65 -23.17
CA ILE A 4 -37.24 -23.37 -23.83
C ILE A 4 -35.78 -23.36 -24.28
N THR A 5 -35.60 -23.78 -25.54
CA THR A 5 -34.42 -23.52 -26.35
C THR A 5 -34.44 -22.06 -26.76
N LEU A 6 -33.45 -21.26 -26.38
CA LEU A 6 -33.26 -19.95 -27.00
C LEU A 6 -31.76 -19.65 -27.14
N LEU A 7 -31.20 -20.23 -28.21
CA LEU A 7 -30.05 -19.67 -28.90
C LEU A 7 -30.36 -18.21 -29.25
N ARG A 8 -29.54 -17.28 -28.75
CA ARG A 8 -29.41 -15.95 -29.34
C ARG A 8 -27.95 -15.74 -29.73
N ARG A 9 -27.70 -15.99 -31.01
CA ARG A 9 -26.55 -15.53 -31.80
C ARG A 9 -26.49 -13.98 -31.79
N PHE A 10 -25.34 -13.44 -32.21
CA PHE A 10 -24.93 -12.03 -32.43
C PHE A 10 -23.95 -11.55 -31.34
N GLY A 11 -22.66 -11.36 -31.58
CA GLY A 11 -21.90 -11.46 -32.82
C GLY A 11 -20.40 -11.59 -32.49
N LEU A 12 -19.69 -12.29 -33.38
CA LEU A 12 -18.23 -12.31 -33.40
C LEU A 12 -17.70 -10.88 -33.54
N VAL A 13 -16.89 -10.44 -32.59
CA VAL A 13 -15.94 -9.35 -32.83
C VAL A 13 -14.61 -10.02 -33.15
N SER A 14 -14.26 -9.97 -34.43
CA SER A 14 -12.98 -10.45 -34.93
C SER A 14 -11.81 -9.67 -34.31
N ALA A 15 -10.76 -10.44 -34.06
CA ALA A 15 -9.45 -10.08 -33.53
C ALA A 15 -8.88 -8.73 -33.98
N VAL A 16 -8.41 -7.95 -33.02
CA VAL A 16 -7.16 -7.19 -33.19
C VAL A 16 -6.06 -8.03 -32.54
N ALA A 17 -5.43 -8.89 -33.35
CA ALA A 17 -4.13 -9.46 -33.03
C ALA A 17 -3.08 -8.37 -33.27
N ALA A 18 -3.04 -7.37 -32.37
CA ALA A 18 -1.83 -6.60 -32.17
C ALA A 18 -0.92 -7.51 -31.34
N GLY A 19 0.05 -8.14 -32.01
CA GLY A 19 1.18 -8.78 -31.36
C GLY A 19 1.95 -7.73 -30.57
N LEU A 20 1.46 -7.42 -29.38
CA LEU A 20 2.30 -6.91 -28.31
C LEU A 20 3.07 -8.13 -27.89
N ALA A 21 4.32 -8.21 -28.36
CA ALA A 21 5.32 -9.08 -27.81
C ALA A 21 5.08 -9.14 -26.30
N THR A 22 4.63 -10.28 -25.81
CA THR A 22 4.83 -10.67 -24.41
C THR A 22 6.34 -10.82 -24.30
N MET A 23 7.03 -9.68 -24.24
CA MET A 23 8.31 -9.59 -23.59
C MET A 23 8.03 -10.27 -22.25
N PRO A 24 8.69 -11.38 -21.92
CA PRO A 24 8.71 -11.76 -20.54
C PRO A 24 9.30 -10.52 -19.86
N VAL A 25 8.47 -9.75 -19.15
CA VAL A 25 8.96 -9.08 -17.96
C VAL A 25 9.26 -10.22 -17.00
N ALA A 26 10.37 -10.89 -17.31
CA ALA A 26 11.25 -11.42 -16.31
C ALA A 26 11.85 -10.19 -15.61
N ALA A 27 11.02 -9.45 -14.88
CA ALA A 27 11.49 -8.81 -13.68
C ALA A 27 11.59 -9.93 -12.64
N HIS A 28 12.51 -10.86 -12.88
CA HIS A 28 13.19 -11.50 -11.77
C HIS A 28 14.02 -10.37 -11.18
N ALA A 29 13.41 -9.56 -10.31
CA ALA A 29 14.17 -8.72 -9.41
C ALA A 29 14.78 -9.70 -8.40
N ASP A 30 15.96 -10.19 -8.76
CA ASP A 30 16.86 -10.92 -7.89
C ASP A 30 17.09 -10.10 -6.62
N GLY A 31 16.46 -10.42 -5.49
CA GLY A 31 16.92 -10.09 -4.13
C GLY A 31 17.52 -8.69 -3.89
N TYR A 32 17.02 -7.65 -4.57
CA TYR A 32 17.50 -6.28 -4.38
C TYR A 32 16.57 -5.59 -3.40
N ASP A 33 17.19 -4.89 -2.45
CA ASP A 33 16.51 -3.95 -1.56
C ASP A 33 15.75 -2.89 -2.39
N THR A 34 14.42 -2.96 -2.39
CA THR A 34 13.51 -1.99 -2.99
C THR A 34 13.14 -0.91 -1.96
N PRO A 35 13.34 0.39 -2.26
CA PRO A 35 12.91 1.45 -1.38
C PRO A 35 11.38 1.51 -1.32
N ARG A 36 10.85 1.50 -0.09
CA ARG A 36 9.42 1.61 0.21
C ARG A 36 9.20 2.77 1.18
N SER A 37 8.08 3.46 0.99
CA SER A 37 7.66 4.53 1.88
C SER A 37 6.15 4.49 2.08
N ALA A 38 5.71 4.74 3.31
CA ALA A 38 4.29 4.89 3.62
C ALA A 38 4.06 5.99 4.65
N THR A 39 2.99 6.75 4.46
CA THR A 39 2.55 7.79 5.38
C THR A 39 1.26 7.36 6.08
N ALA A 40 1.23 7.49 7.40
CA ALA A 40 0.04 7.19 8.19
C ALA A 40 -0.17 8.20 9.32
N VAL A 41 -1.42 8.29 9.79
CA VAL A 41 -1.81 9.15 10.90
C VAL A 41 -2.08 8.30 12.15
N GLY A 42 -1.60 8.77 13.29
CA GLY A 42 -1.85 8.18 14.60
C GLY A 42 -2.23 9.23 15.63
N ALA A 43 -2.98 8.80 16.64
CA ALA A 43 -3.44 9.62 17.74
C ALA A 43 -3.22 8.93 19.07
N GLY A 44 -3.02 9.72 20.12
CA GLY A 44 -2.85 9.25 21.50
C GLY A 44 -3.25 10.32 22.50
N ASN A 45 -3.39 9.94 23.77
CA ASN A 45 -3.76 10.87 24.84
C ASN A 45 -2.55 11.64 25.37
N THR A 46 -1.35 11.19 25.01
CA THR A 46 -0.09 11.90 25.26
C THR A 46 0.67 12.14 23.96
N TYR A 47 1.62 13.09 23.98
CA TYR A 47 2.51 13.36 22.86
C TYR A 47 3.21 12.09 22.35
N ALA A 48 3.80 11.32 23.28
CA ALA A 48 4.55 10.10 22.96
C ALA A 48 3.63 9.00 22.39
N GLU A 49 2.43 8.84 22.95
CA GLU A 49 1.45 7.88 22.43
C GLU A 49 1.02 8.20 20.99
N GLY A 50 0.73 9.48 20.71
CA GLY A 50 0.31 9.92 19.38
C GLY A 50 1.40 9.67 18.34
N MET A 51 2.64 10.03 18.66
CA MET A 51 3.80 9.82 17.79
C MET A 51 4.03 8.32 17.53
N ALA A 52 4.12 7.51 18.59
CA ALA A 52 4.33 6.07 18.47
C ALA A 52 3.16 5.39 17.72
N ALA A 53 1.93 5.89 17.88
CA ALA A 53 0.78 5.38 17.13
C ALA A 53 0.87 5.69 15.63
N ALA A 54 1.43 6.83 15.24
CA ALA A 54 1.64 7.20 13.84
C ALA A 54 2.76 6.36 13.22
N GLU A 55 3.91 6.25 13.90
CA GLU A 55 5.05 5.46 13.47
C GLU A 55 4.67 3.98 13.28
N ARG A 56 4.00 3.36 14.26
CA ARG A 56 3.56 1.96 14.15
C ARG A 56 2.67 1.73 12.94
N ARG A 57 1.75 2.67 12.66
CA ARG A 57 0.85 2.55 11.50
C ARG A 57 1.60 2.72 10.18
N ALA A 58 2.52 3.68 10.10
CA ALA A 58 3.35 3.87 8.91
C ALA A 58 4.21 2.64 8.62
N ARG A 59 4.80 2.05 9.67
CA ARG A 59 5.54 0.78 9.59
C ARG A 59 4.65 -0.37 9.12
N GLN A 60 3.47 -0.53 9.70
CA GLN A 60 2.52 -1.58 9.29
C GLN A 60 2.12 -1.42 7.81
N ALA A 61 2.00 -0.19 7.31
CA ALA A 61 1.68 0.06 5.91
C ALA A 61 2.83 -0.34 4.96
N VAL A 62 4.09 -0.10 5.33
CA VAL A 62 5.25 -0.61 4.56
C VAL A 62 5.29 -2.14 4.57
N LEU A 63 5.12 -2.76 5.75
CA LEU A 63 5.16 -4.22 5.91
C LEU A 63 3.95 -4.94 5.28
N ALA A 64 2.88 -4.23 4.92
CA ALA A 64 1.75 -4.81 4.21
C ALA A 64 2.05 -5.10 2.72
N VAL A 65 3.10 -4.47 2.17
CA VAL A 65 3.47 -4.59 0.75
C VAL A 65 4.92 -5.04 0.54
N GLY A 66 5.77 -4.97 1.56
CA GLY A 66 7.17 -5.40 1.50
C GLY A 66 7.46 -6.53 2.49
N HIS A 67 8.39 -7.41 2.12
CA HIS A 67 8.90 -8.48 2.97
C HIS A 67 10.32 -8.14 3.43
N ASP A 68 10.70 -8.62 4.62
CA ASP A 68 12.05 -8.45 5.19
C ASP A 68 12.61 -7.02 5.13
N CYS A 69 11.78 -6.03 5.50
CA CYS A 69 12.19 -4.63 5.53
C CYS A 69 13.18 -4.30 6.64
N THR A 70 14.17 -3.47 6.31
CA THR A 70 15.05 -2.78 7.28
C THR A 70 14.24 -1.95 8.29
N PRO A 71 14.81 -1.61 9.46
CA PRO A 71 14.13 -0.76 10.45
C PRO A 71 13.76 0.64 9.96
N GLY A 72 14.39 1.11 8.88
CA GLY A 72 14.11 2.38 8.20
C GLY A 72 14.28 3.64 9.05
N THR A 73 13.71 4.73 8.57
CA THR A 73 13.64 6.03 9.26
C THR A 73 12.20 6.53 9.34
N TYR A 74 11.95 7.50 10.22
CA TYR A 74 10.64 8.13 10.40
C TYR A 74 10.75 9.64 10.29
N GLN A 75 9.80 10.24 9.59
CA GLN A 75 9.58 11.68 9.57
C GLN A 75 8.22 11.96 10.22
N ASN A 76 8.24 12.55 11.40
CA ASN A 76 7.04 12.83 12.20
C ASN A 76 6.64 14.30 12.10
N PHE A 77 5.36 14.55 11.87
CA PHE A 77 4.77 15.88 11.82
C PHE A 77 3.53 15.93 12.72
N GLY A 78 3.52 16.87 13.66
CA GLY A 78 2.35 17.12 14.51
C GLY A 78 1.25 17.82 13.70
N ILE A 79 0.08 17.19 13.58
CA ILE A 79 -1.04 17.73 12.80
C ILE A 79 -2.14 18.36 13.67
N TYR A 80 -2.28 17.89 14.91
CA TYR A 80 -3.28 18.43 15.83
C TYR A 80 -2.92 18.16 17.29
N THR A 81 -3.30 19.11 18.16
CA THR A 81 -3.30 18.94 19.61
C THR A 81 -4.56 19.55 20.18
N SER A 82 -5.31 18.79 20.97
CA SER A 82 -6.50 19.31 21.61
C SER A 82 -6.15 20.39 22.62
N PRO A 83 -6.97 21.46 22.76
CA PRO A 83 -6.86 22.37 23.88
C PRO A 83 -6.85 21.60 25.22
N GLY A 84 -5.87 21.86 26.09
CA GLY A 84 -5.69 21.14 27.35
C GLY A 84 -4.92 19.81 27.25
N GLY A 85 -4.46 19.41 26.06
CA GLY A 85 -3.47 18.32 25.90
C GLY A 85 -4.00 16.89 26.01
N GLY A 86 -5.31 16.66 25.92
CA GLY A 86 -5.94 15.33 26.00
C GLY A 86 -5.90 14.49 24.71
N THR A 87 -5.49 15.06 23.57
CA THR A 87 -5.33 14.34 22.31
C THR A 87 -4.20 14.95 21.50
N TRP A 88 -3.30 14.09 21.04
CA TRP A 88 -2.14 14.42 20.22
C TRP A 88 -2.19 13.59 18.95
N VAL A 89 -2.18 14.24 17.79
CA VAL A 89 -2.28 13.58 16.49
C VAL A 89 -1.05 13.91 15.67
N PHE A 90 -0.42 12.86 15.14
CA PHE A 90 0.77 12.95 14.32
C PHE A 90 0.53 12.25 12.99
N GLN A 91 1.13 12.81 11.94
CA GLN A 91 1.40 12.12 10.70
C GLN A 91 2.84 11.63 10.74
N SER A 92 3.09 10.38 10.37
CA SER A 92 4.43 9.82 10.26
C SER A 92 4.61 9.22 8.87
N THR A 93 5.72 9.54 8.22
CA THR A 93 6.19 8.84 7.02
C THR A 93 7.31 7.90 7.43
N HIS A 94 7.17 6.63 7.10
CA HIS A 94 8.19 5.60 7.31
C HIS A 94 8.84 5.25 5.98
N GLU A 95 10.17 5.38 5.90
CA GLU A 95 10.97 5.01 4.73
C GLU A 95 11.87 3.83 5.09
N ALA A 96 11.80 2.75 4.33
CA ALA A 96 12.60 1.56 4.55
C ALA A 96 13.01 0.90 3.23
N MET A 97 14.13 0.20 3.25
CA MET A 97 14.51 -0.75 2.21
C MET A 97 13.87 -2.11 2.51
N CYS A 98 13.24 -2.75 1.53
CA CYS A 98 12.54 -4.02 1.66
C CYS A 98 12.92 -4.99 0.54
N VAL A 99 12.78 -6.28 0.78
CA VAL A 99 12.82 -7.29 -0.27
C VAL A 99 11.42 -7.39 -0.89
N ASP A 100 11.36 -7.48 -2.23
CA ASP A 100 10.12 -7.66 -2.99
C ASP A 100 9.72 -9.13 -3.15
#